data_AF-A0A0G4N038-F1
#
_entry.id   AF-A0A0G4N038-F1
#
_cell.length_a   1.000
_cell.length_b   1.000
_cell.length_c   1.000
_cell.angle_alpha   90.00
_cell.angle_beta   90.00
_cell.angle_gamma   90.00
#
_symmetry.space_group_name_H-M   'P 1'
#
loop_
_entity.id
_entity.type
_entity.pdbx_description
1 polymer ?
#
loop_
_entity_poly.entity_id
_entity_poly.type
_entity_poly.pdbx_seq_one_letter_code
_entity_poly.pdbx_strand_id
1 'polypeptide(L)'
;MSVPRAIRKIFLAVEQAEGAGARNLETFNERLAMVEGMLQQDEADKESMPNLLPIHYELTQLRNIRDDAMEQIQRAEDPSLESTLEDYFQRLDLMIDWFDDHIGLLALNLISLVVNDNNGLVVRFAVVIEAEEKSDQRVLALQEALKDHKEMATRFQSITDGAKKVRGYKDKFLQAIKINAEGQFGEARGEFLDDPSQLSQALQWYFNDLNAVKIGMTPLMPKKWRILKTYGQIYHELMHDFLVGMIDDPESSSGNTLEIINYPEKYYKRMSKLGFRQDELTPHVIDNREGELVREFRQLIIKFLDEWLDRIFAQEKKDFAERVVEGSNLDQDEYGYFRTKNLVDMWRMLREQVDAAANSKRTDVIEGVIDAMFLRLRVRQQTWQKLLEDEALKYESGKDPELEGFQALQDWLVGTAAGLPDTLERV
;
A
#
# COMPACT_ATOMS: atom_id res chain seq x y z
N MET A 1 17.31 -53.65 6.26
CA MET A 1 15.92 -53.86 6.74
C MET A 1 15.15 -54.66 5.70
N SER A 2 14.40 -55.69 6.08
CA SER A 2 13.63 -56.52 5.15
C SER A 2 12.53 -55.69 4.50
N VAL A 3 12.55 -55.58 3.17
CA VAL A 3 11.48 -54.94 2.37
C VAL A 3 10.16 -55.72 2.60
N PRO A 4 9.08 -55.07 3.06
CA PRO A 4 7.77 -55.70 3.27
C PRO A 4 7.28 -56.50 2.06
N ARG A 5 6.58 -57.62 2.29
CA ARG A 5 6.08 -58.53 1.23
C ARG A 5 5.26 -57.81 0.14
N ALA A 6 4.52 -56.76 0.49
CA ALA A 6 3.75 -55.92 -0.43
C ALA A 6 4.67 -55.10 -1.35
N ILE A 7 5.69 -54.43 -0.79
CA ILE A 7 6.70 -53.70 -1.56
C ILE A 7 7.48 -54.67 -2.46
N ARG A 8 7.73 -55.91 -2.01
CA ARG A 8 8.36 -56.94 -2.87
C ARG A 8 7.50 -57.34 -4.07
N LYS A 9 6.16 -57.32 -3.95
CA LYS A 9 5.24 -57.51 -5.07
C LYS A 9 5.25 -56.31 -6.02
N ILE A 10 5.31 -55.09 -5.49
CA ILE A 10 5.47 -53.85 -6.28
C ILE A 10 6.79 -53.90 -7.05
N PHE A 11 7.88 -54.31 -6.38
CA PHE A 11 9.17 -54.52 -7.02
C PHE A 11 9.10 -55.49 -8.18
N LEU A 12 8.44 -56.64 -8.00
CA LEU A 12 8.26 -57.62 -9.06
C LEU A 12 7.37 -57.09 -10.21
N ALA A 13 6.36 -56.28 -9.92
CA ALA A 13 5.51 -55.65 -10.93
C ALA A 13 6.27 -54.59 -11.74
N VAL A 14 7.09 -53.77 -11.09
CA VAL A 14 7.98 -52.76 -11.71
C VAL A 14 9.14 -53.43 -12.47
N GLU A 15 9.70 -54.52 -11.93
CA GLU A 15 10.80 -55.31 -12.53
C GLU A 15 10.35 -56.07 -13.78
N GLN A 16 9.08 -56.52 -13.85
CA GLN A 16 8.50 -57.11 -15.05
C GLN A 16 8.25 -56.08 -16.17
N ALA A 17 8.17 -54.79 -15.84
CA ALA A 17 7.87 -53.72 -16.79
C ALA A 17 9.13 -53.05 -17.38
N GLU A 18 10.20 -52.82 -16.59
CA GLU A 18 11.50 -52.32 -17.08
C GLU A 18 12.57 -52.43 -15.97
N GLY A 19 13.66 -53.16 -16.21
CA GLY A 19 14.67 -53.51 -15.17
C GLY A 19 15.44 -52.32 -14.54
N ALA A 20 15.20 -51.09 -14.98
CA ALA A 20 15.76 -49.87 -14.38
C ALA A 20 14.93 -49.34 -13.18
N GLY A 21 13.61 -49.56 -13.17
CA GLY A 21 12.71 -49.05 -12.12
C GLY A 21 12.95 -49.68 -10.75
N ALA A 22 13.26 -50.98 -10.71
CA ALA A 22 13.52 -51.70 -9.46
C ALA A 22 14.77 -51.19 -8.72
N ARG A 23 15.89 -50.94 -9.43
CA ARG A 23 17.11 -50.40 -8.80
C ARG A 23 16.93 -48.97 -8.27
N ASN A 24 16.08 -48.19 -8.93
CA ASN A 24 15.75 -46.83 -8.51
C ASN A 24 14.95 -46.83 -7.19
N LEU A 25 14.03 -47.79 -7.01
CA LEU A 25 13.30 -47.97 -5.76
C LEU A 25 14.17 -48.56 -4.64
N GLU A 26 15.17 -49.37 -4.97
CA GLU A 26 16.12 -49.93 -3.99
C GLU A 26 16.97 -48.84 -3.34
N THR A 27 17.47 -47.91 -4.15
CA THR A 27 18.34 -46.81 -3.69
C THR A 27 17.57 -45.58 -3.17
N PHE A 28 16.24 -45.58 -3.32
CA PHE A 28 15.38 -44.43 -3.00
C PHE A 28 15.53 -43.97 -1.54
N ASN A 29 15.40 -44.89 -0.58
CA ASN A 29 15.47 -44.57 0.85
C ASN A 29 16.85 -44.05 1.27
N GLU A 30 17.92 -44.57 0.67
CA GLU A 30 19.28 -44.13 0.95
C GLU A 30 19.52 -42.72 0.43
N ARG A 31 19.10 -42.44 -0.81
CA ARG A 31 19.16 -41.09 -1.40
C ARG A 31 18.31 -40.09 -0.63
N LEU A 32 17.11 -40.49 -0.20
CA LEU A 32 16.24 -39.63 0.61
C LEU A 32 16.87 -39.30 1.97
N ALA A 33 17.55 -40.27 2.62
CA ALA A 33 18.29 -40.02 3.85
C ALA A 33 19.49 -39.06 3.65
N MET A 34 20.15 -39.11 2.48
CA MET A 34 21.19 -38.13 2.14
C MET A 34 20.60 -36.72 1.99
N VAL A 35 19.45 -36.59 1.33
CA VAL A 35 18.73 -35.31 1.21
C VAL A 35 18.33 -34.77 2.58
N GLU A 36 17.78 -35.62 3.45
CA GLU A 36 17.43 -35.26 4.83
C GLU A 36 18.66 -34.72 5.60
N GLY A 37 19.83 -35.36 5.45
CA GLY A 37 21.07 -34.89 6.04
C GLY A 37 21.56 -33.55 5.48
N MET A 38 21.38 -33.29 4.19
CA MET A 38 21.71 -32.00 3.57
C MET A 38 20.76 -30.89 4.03
N LEU A 39 19.45 -31.17 4.12
CA LEU A 39 18.45 -30.24 4.65
C LEU A 39 18.75 -29.85 6.11
N GLN A 40 19.15 -30.81 6.94
CA GLN A 40 19.56 -30.53 8.33
C GLN A 40 20.78 -29.62 8.41
N GLN A 41 21.74 -29.76 7.48
CA GLN A 41 22.91 -28.87 7.42
C GLN A 41 22.52 -27.45 7.02
N ASP A 42 21.68 -27.30 6.01
CA ASP A 42 21.20 -25.98 5.55
C ASP A 42 20.28 -25.32 6.60
N GLU A 43 19.54 -26.11 7.39
CA GLU A 43 18.76 -25.61 8.53
C GLU A 43 19.66 -25.10 9.67
N ALA A 44 20.81 -25.72 9.88
CA ALA A 44 21.79 -25.29 10.89
C ALA A 44 22.59 -24.07 10.44
N ASP A 45 22.82 -23.90 9.14
CA ASP A 45 23.50 -22.75 8.51
C ASP A 45 22.58 -22.06 7.49
N LYS A 46 21.56 -21.37 8.02
CA LYS A 46 20.57 -20.64 7.20
C LYS A 46 21.16 -19.45 6.45
N GLU A 47 22.33 -18.97 6.86
CA GLU A 47 22.98 -17.83 6.21
C GLU A 47 23.67 -18.27 4.92
N SER A 48 24.27 -19.45 4.87
CA SER A 48 24.97 -19.94 3.68
C SER A 48 24.11 -20.87 2.82
N MET A 49 23.38 -21.82 3.42
CA MET A 49 22.64 -22.89 2.72
C MET A 49 23.41 -23.46 1.50
N PRO A 50 24.58 -24.08 1.72
CA PRO A 50 25.44 -24.56 0.64
C PRO A 50 24.80 -25.69 -0.18
N ASN A 51 23.88 -26.46 0.39
CA ASN A 51 23.31 -27.64 -0.23
C ASN A 51 22.03 -27.38 -1.04
N LEU A 52 21.59 -26.12 -1.17
CA LEU A 52 20.36 -25.76 -1.87
C LEU A 52 20.23 -26.37 -3.29
N LEU A 53 21.31 -26.30 -4.08
CA LEU A 53 21.33 -26.86 -5.44
C LEU A 53 21.40 -28.40 -5.47
N PRO A 54 22.30 -29.06 -4.70
CA PRO A 54 22.26 -30.53 -4.54
C PRO A 54 20.90 -31.07 -4.10
N ILE A 55 20.28 -30.46 -3.08
CA ILE A 55 18.98 -30.87 -2.57
C ILE A 55 17.92 -30.74 -3.67
N HIS A 56 17.86 -29.60 -4.35
CA HIS A 56 16.93 -29.36 -5.45
C HIS A 56 17.02 -30.41 -6.55
N TYR A 57 18.25 -30.73 -6.98
CA TYR A 57 18.51 -31.71 -8.00
C TYR A 57 18.06 -33.11 -7.56
N GLU A 58 18.48 -33.55 -6.37
CA GLU A 58 18.15 -34.89 -5.86
C GLU A 58 16.64 -35.05 -5.61
N LEU A 59 15.98 -34.06 -4.99
CA LEU A 59 14.52 -34.06 -4.83
C LEU A 59 13.81 -34.13 -6.18
N THR A 60 14.32 -33.44 -7.21
CA THR A 60 13.75 -33.52 -8.55
C THR A 60 13.86 -34.93 -9.13
N GLN A 61 15.00 -35.62 -8.96
CA GLN A 61 15.16 -37.00 -9.40
C GLN A 61 14.24 -37.97 -8.62
N LEU A 62 14.15 -37.80 -7.30
CA LEU A 62 13.29 -38.64 -6.44
C LEU A 62 11.80 -38.45 -6.78
N ARG A 63 11.37 -37.20 -7.08
CA ARG A 63 10.02 -36.89 -7.58
C ARG A 63 9.75 -37.61 -8.91
N ASN A 64 10.70 -37.62 -9.84
CA ASN A 64 10.53 -38.34 -11.12
C ASN A 64 10.37 -39.85 -10.90
N ILE A 65 11.19 -40.46 -10.03
CA ILE A 65 11.06 -41.89 -9.68
C ILE A 65 9.68 -42.20 -9.11
N ARG A 66 9.17 -41.36 -8.20
CA ARG A 66 7.80 -41.49 -7.67
C ARG A 66 6.77 -41.42 -8.79
N ASP A 67 6.85 -40.38 -9.61
CA ASP A 67 5.87 -40.12 -10.67
C ASP A 67 5.88 -41.22 -11.75
N ASP A 68 7.02 -41.85 -12.02
CA ASP A 68 7.13 -43.02 -12.92
C ASP A 68 6.56 -44.28 -12.29
N ALA A 69 6.88 -44.55 -11.02
CA ALA A 69 6.36 -45.72 -10.31
C ALA A 69 4.84 -45.66 -10.13
N MET A 70 4.28 -44.48 -9.81
CA MET A 70 2.83 -44.27 -9.73
C MET A 70 2.14 -44.51 -11.08
N GLU A 71 2.70 -44.00 -12.18
CA GLU A 71 2.13 -44.19 -13.52
C GLU A 71 2.13 -45.67 -13.94
N GLN A 72 3.19 -46.40 -13.62
CA GLN A 72 3.27 -47.83 -13.93
C GLN A 72 2.19 -48.64 -13.19
N ILE A 73 1.94 -48.34 -11.91
CA ILE A 73 0.87 -49.00 -11.14
C ILE A 73 -0.51 -48.64 -11.69
N GLN A 74 -0.72 -47.37 -12.05
CA GLN A 74 -1.99 -46.94 -12.66
C GLN A 74 -2.27 -47.67 -13.98
N ARG A 75 -1.23 -47.89 -14.82
CA ARG A 75 -1.34 -48.68 -16.05
C ARG A 75 -1.59 -50.17 -15.79
N ALA A 76 -1.15 -50.68 -14.64
CA ALA A 76 -1.37 -52.08 -14.24
C ALA A 76 -2.77 -52.33 -13.63
N GLU A 77 -3.58 -51.28 -13.43
CA GLU A 77 -4.95 -51.33 -12.90
C GLU A 77 -5.08 -52.08 -11.55
N ASP A 78 -4.11 -51.93 -10.63
CA ASP A 78 -4.15 -52.51 -9.28
C ASP A 78 -4.24 -51.42 -8.18
N PRO A 79 -5.47 -51.03 -7.76
CA PRO A 79 -5.68 -49.99 -6.75
C PRO A 79 -5.09 -50.30 -5.37
N SER A 80 -4.87 -51.59 -5.05
CA SER A 80 -4.36 -51.98 -3.74
C SER A 80 -2.86 -51.68 -3.59
N LEU A 81 -2.12 -51.67 -4.71
CA LEU A 81 -0.71 -51.34 -4.75
C LEU A 81 -0.47 -49.83 -4.80
N GLU A 82 -1.42 -49.06 -5.32
CA GLU A 82 -1.34 -47.59 -5.40
C GLU A 82 -1.23 -46.97 -4.01
N SER A 83 -2.16 -47.28 -3.10
CA SER A 83 -2.13 -46.79 -1.71
C SER A 83 -0.87 -47.20 -0.95
N THR A 84 -0.33 -48.41 -1.18
CA THR A 84 0.92 -48.84 -0.55
C THR A 84 2.13 -48.05 -1.06
N LEU A 85 2.10 -47.64 -2.34
CA LEU A 85 3.17 -46.85 -2.95
C LEU A 85 3.11 -45.38 -2.48
N GLU A 86 1.91 -44.82 -2.34
CA GLU A 86 1.70 -43.49 -1.74
C GLU A 86 2.28 -43.43 -0.32
N ASP A 87 1.96 -44.41 0.53
CA ASP A 87 2.51 -44.50 1.89
C ASP A 87 4.05 -44.61 1.89
N TYR A 88 4.62 -45.32 0.92
CA TYR A 88 6.08 -45.45 0.77
C TYR A 88 6.74 -44.10 0.45
N PHE A 89 6.08 -43.26 -0.35
CA PHE A 89 6.61 -41.97 -0.77
C PHE A 89 6.29 -40.81 0.18
N GLN A 90 5.51 -41.02 1.24
CA GLN A 90 5.13 -39.97 2.19
C GLN A 90 6.34 -39.21 2.78
N ARG A 91 7.47 -39.89 3.03
CA ARG A 91 8.70 -39.23 3.52
C ARG A 91 9.30 -38.26 2.51
N LEU A 92 9.14 -38.51 1.21
CA LEU A 92 9.59 -37.60 0.16
C LEU A 92 8.79 -36.30 0.22
N ASP A 93 7.48 -36.38 0.41
CA ASP A 93 6.63 -35.17 0.52
C ASP A 93 7.05 -34.30 1.70
N LEU A 94 7.39 -34.89 2.86
CA LEU A 94 7.94 -34.13 3.99
C LEU A 94 9.26 -33.42 3.68
N MET A 95 10.18 -34.07 2.94
CA MET A 95 11.45 -33.44 2.56
C MET A 95 11.26 -32.35 1.50
N ILE A 96 10.25 -32.52 0.64
CA ILE A 96 9.83 -31.51 -0.33
C ILE A 96 9.31 -30.28 0.40
N ASP A 97 8.39 -30.45 1.35
CA ASP A 97 7.81 -29.35 2.11
C ASP A 97 8.90 -28.58 2.87
N TRP A 98 9.85 -29.29 3.48
CA TRP A 98 11.00 -28.65 4.15
C TRP A 98 11.87 -27.82 3.18
N PHE A 99 12.15 -28.35 1.99
CA PHE A 99 12.86 -27.58 0.97
C PHE A 99 12.05 -26.38 0.46
N ASP A 100 10.74 -26.53 0.29
CA ASP A 100 9.83 -25.44 -0.09
C ASP A 100 9.83 -24.32 0.96
N ASP A 101 9.88 -24.66 2.26
CA ASP A 101 10.00 -23.71 3.36
C ASP A 101 11.32 -22.91 3.28
N HIS A 102 12.44 -23.57 2.97
CA HIS A 102 13.72 -22.88 2.75
C HIS A 102 13.63 -21.91 1.58
N ILE A 103 13.06 -22.33 0.44
CA ILE A 103 12.88 -21.46 -0.73
C ILE A 103 11.95 -20.28 -0.40
N GLY A 104 10.87 -20.51 0.35
CA GLY A 104 9.96 -19.46 0.81
C GLY A 104 10.66 -18.43 1.69
N LEU A 105 11.47 -18.89 2.65
CA LEU A 105 12.26 -18.02 3.53
C LEU A 105 13.25 -17.16 2.73
N LEU A 106 13.93 -17.74 1.75
CA LEU A 106 14.86 -17.01 0.89
C LEU A 106 14.14 -15.99 0.02
N ALA A 107 12.98 -16.36 -0.54
CA ALA A 107 12.18 -15.47 -1.37
C ALA A 107 11.72 -14.21 -0.60
N LEU A 108 11.33 -14.36 0.68
CA LEU A 108 10.92 -13.26 1.55
C LEU A 108 12.08 -12.36 1.98
N ASN A 109 13.31 -12.89 2.05
CA ASN A 109 14.49 -12.17 2.57
C ASN A 109 15.49 -11.75 1.49
N LEU A 110 15.11 -11.83 0.21
CA LEU A 110 16.05 -11.69 -0.91
C LEU A 110 16.75 -10.33 -0.96
N ILE A 111 16.05 -9.25 -0.60
CA ILE A 111 16.64 -7.91 -0.53
C ILE A 111 17.69 -7.83 0.57
N SER A 112 17.40 -8.38 1.76
CA SER A 112 18.35 -8.44 2.87
C SER A 112 19.61 -9.21 2.49
N LEU A 113 19.46 -10.34 1.79
CA LEU A 113 20.61 -11.12 1.29
C LEU A 113 21.48 -10.31 0.32
N VAL A 114 20.87 -9.51 -0.54
CA VAL A 114 21.60 -8.60 -1.46
C VAL A 114 22.30 -7.48 -0.70
N VAL A 115 21.65 -6.88 0.30
CA VAL A 115 22.23 -5.80 1.11
C VAL A 115 23.41 -6.30 1.94
N ASN A 116 23.37 -7.54 2.40
CA ASN A 116 24.44 -8.19 3.16
C ASN A 116 25.53 -8.82 2.29
N ASP A 117 25.58 -8.49 0.98
CA ASP A 117 26.55 -9.01 0.00
C ASP A 117 26.58 -10.55 -0.09
N ASN A 118 25.50 -11.24 0.29
CA ASN A 118 25.37 -12.69 0.17
C ASN A 118 24.94 -13.11 -1.24
N ASN A 119 25.75 -12.71 -2.21
CA ASN A 119 25.46 -12.87 -3.64
C ASN A 119 25.41 -14.36 -4.05
N GLY A 120 26.17 -15.21 -3.37
CA GLY A 120 26.20 -16.65 -3.65
C GLY A 120 24.86 -17.33 -3.40
N LEU A 121 24.21 -17.04 -2.28
CA LEU A 121 22.89 -17.60 -1.95
C LEU A 121 21.80 -17.05 -2.89
N VAL A 122 21.86 -15.76 -3.22
CA VAL A 122 20.94 -15.13 -4.19
C VAL A 122 21.03 -15.81 -5.56
N VAL A 123 22.24 -16.10 -6.04
CA VAL A 123 22.43 -16.81 -7.32
C VAL A 123 21.94 -18.26 -7.23
N ARG A 124 22.21 -18.99 -6.14
CA ARG A 124 21.70 -20.36 -5.96
C ARG A 124 20.16 -20.38 -5.99
N PHE A 125 19.52 -19.46 -5.27
CA PHE A 125 18.06 -19.28 -5.31
C PHE A 125 17.58 -19.01 -6.74
N ALA A 126 18.20 -18.06 -7.45
CA ALA A 126 17.84 -17.72 -8.83
C ALA A 126 17.93 -18.92 -9.78
N VAL A 127 18.96 -19.76 -9.62
CA VAL A 127 19.16 -20.99 -10.41
C VAL A 127 18.07 -22.01 -10.13
N VAL A 128 17.67 -22.22 -8.87
CA VAL A 128 16.54 -23.11 -8.52
C VAL A 128 15.26 -22.64 -9.21
N ILE A 129 14.90 -21.36 -9.02
CA ILE A 129 13.67 -20.80 -9.58
C ILE A 129 13.69 -20.82 -11.12
N GLU A 130 14.83 -20.56 -11.75
CA GLU A 130 14.96 -20.65 -13.21
C GLU A 130 14.82 -22.08 -13.73
N ALA A 131 15.41 -23.06 -13.04
CA ALA A 131 15.28 -24.47 -13.40
C ALA A 131 13.82 -24.92 -13.29
N GLU A 132 13.12 -24.52 -12.22
CA GLU A 132 11.70 -24.82 -12.02
C GLU A 132 10.80 -24.12 -13.06
N GLU A 133 11.04 -22.84 -13.34
CA GLU A 133 10.31 -22.10 -14.38
C GLU A 133 10.40 -22.80 -15.74
N LYS A 134 11.61 -23.26 -16.13
CA LYS A 134 11.82 -23.98 -17.38
C LYS A 134 11.11 -25.34 -17.39
N SER A 135 11.12 -26.03 -16.26
CA SER A 135 10.40 -27.29 -16.07
C SER A 135 8.89 -27.09 -16.22
N ASP A 136 8.33 -26.11 -15.54
CA ASP A 136 6.90 -25.77 -15.57
C ASP A 136 6.43 -25.37 -16.97
N GLN A 137 7.21 -24.56 -17.70
CA GLN A 137 6.93 -24.21 -19.10
C GLN A 137 6.87 -25.45 -20.00
N ARG A 138 7.79 -26.42 -19.81
CA ARG A 138 7.79 -27.67 -20.58
C ARG A 138 6.55 -28.50 -20.29
N VAL A 139 6.15 -28.60 -19.02
CA VAL A 139 4.94 -29.34 -18.60
C VAL A 139 3.68 -28.71 -19.18
N LEU A 140 3.54 -27.38 -19.07
CA LEU A 140 2.37 -26.66 -19.60
C LEU A 140 2.24 -26.82 -21.13
N ALA A 141 3.34 -26.65 -21.86
CA ALA A 141 3.35 -26.83 -23.31
C ALA A 141 2.97 -28.26 -23.72
N LEU A 142 3.42 -29.26 -22.95
CA LEU A 142 3.05 -30.66 -23.20
C LEU A 142 1.57 -30.92 -22.93
N GLN A 143 1.03 -30.39 -21.82
CA GLN A 143 -0.39 -30.51 -21.50
C GLN A 143 -1.29 -29.84 -22.55
N GLU A 144 -0.88 -28.69 -23.10
CA GLU A 144 -1.59 -27.99 -24.17
C GLU A 144 -1.57 -28.80 -25.48
N ALA A 145 -0.41 -29.31 -25.88
CA ALA A 145 -0.28 -30.17 -27.07
C ALA A 145 -1.13 -31.45 -26.98
N LEU A 146 -1.22 -32.06 -25.79
CA LEU A 146 -2.06 -33.23 -25.54
C LEU A 146 -3.56 -32.94 -25.63
N LYS A 147 -3.99 -31.72 -25.26
CA LYS A 147 -5.39 -31.29 -25.42
C LYS A 147 -5.77 -31.12 -26.89
N ASP A 148 -4.86 -30.54 -27.69
CA ASP A 148 -5.12 -30.21 -29.10
C ASP A 148 -4.96 -31.41 -30.06
N HIS A 149 -4.14 -32.41 -29.71
CA HIS A 149 -3.87 -33.57 -30.56
C HIS A 149 -3.92 -34.92 -29.81
N LYS A 150 -5.15 -35.37 -29.51
CA LYS A 150 -5.41 -36.68 -28.85
C LYS A 150 -4.77 -37.89 -29.54
N GLU A 151 -4.59 -37.88 -30.86
CA GLU A 151 -3.97 -39.00 -31.61
C GLU A 151 -2.44 -39.00 -31.58
N MET A 152 -1.79 -37.86 -31.29
CA MET A 152 -0.33 -37.80 -31.08
C MET A 152 0.07 -38.08 -29.62
N ALA A 153 -0.89 -37.99 -28.69
CA ALA A 153 -0.67 -38.16 -27.25
C ALA A 153 -0.01 -39.49 -26.86
N THR A 154 -0.45 -40.61 -27.44
CA THR A 154 0.07 -41.95 -27.16
C THR A 154 1.51 -42.17 -27.61
N ARG A 155 2.00 -41.39 -28.60
CA ARG A 155 3.40 -41.46 -29.05
C ARG A 155 4.34 -40.56 -28.25
N PHE A 156 3.83 -39.53 -27.59
CA PHE A 156 4.63 -38.64 -26.73
C PHE A 156 4.66 -39.10 -25.27
N GLN A 157 3.65 -39.81 -24.78
CA GLN A 157 3.60 -40.34 -23.41
C GLN A 157 4.74 -41.31 -23.05
N SER A 158 5.37 -41.96 -24.03
CA SER A 158 6.51 -42.86 -23.80
C SER A 158 7.88 -42.17 -23.92
N ILE A 159 7.92 -40.86 -24.19
CA ILE A 159 9.16 -40.08 -24.45
C ILE A 159 9.41 -39.03 -23.34
N THR A 160 8.51 -38.88 -22.38
CA THR A 160 8.58 -37.82 -21.37
C THR A 160 9.39 -38.22 -20.14
N ASP A 161 10.72 -38.27 -20.29
CA ASP A 161 11.64 -38.14 -19.16
C ASP A 161 11.57 -36.69 -18.62
N GLY A 162 11.11 -36.53 -17.38
CA GLY A 162 11.07 -35.26 -16.65
C GLY A 162 9.87 -35.07 -15.72
N ALA A 163 9.75 -33.86 -15.15
CA ALA A 163 8.63 -33.50 -14.27
C ALA A 163 7.29 -33.63 -14.99
N LYS A 164 6.27 -34.15 -14.30
CA LYS A 164 4.92 -34.38 -14.87
C LYS A 164 3.88 -33.36 -14.41
N LYS A 165 4.19 -32.57 -13.38
CA LYS A 165 3.31 -31.57 -12.77
C LYS A 165 4.02 -30.22 -12.65
N VAL A 166 3.23 -29.15 -12.79
CA VAL A 166 3.67 -27.77 -12.55
C VAL A 166 3.87 -27.57 -11.05
N ARG A 167 5.00 -26.97 -10.66
CA ARG A 167 5.39 -26.74 -9.27
C ARG A 167 5.14 -25.30 -8.81
N GLY A 168 5.19 -24.32 -9.73
CA GLY A 168 4.76 -22.94 -9.48
C GLY A 168 5.73 -22.10 -8.64
N TYR A 169 7.01 -22.47 -8.56
CA TYR A 169 8.00 -21.77 -7.72
C TYR A 169 8.19 -20.32 -8.16
N LYS A 170 8.12 -20.06 -9.46
CA LYS A 170 8.22 -18.71 -10.02
C LYS A 170 7.07 -17.81 -9.54
N ASP A 171 5.85 -18.34 -9.53
CA ASP A 171 4.66 -17.59 -9.08
C ASP A 171 4.70 -17.35 -7.57
N LYS A 172 5.08 -18.38 -6.79
CA LYS A 172 5.32 -18.24 -5.34
C LYS A 172 6.38 -17.18 -5.04
N PHE A 173 7.45 -17.10 -5.84
CA PHE A 173 8.47 -16.05 -5.70
C PHE A 173 7.90 -14.64 -5.94
N LEU A 174 7.10 -14.45 -7.01
CA LEU A 174 6.46 -13.16 -7.26
C LEU A 174 5.49 -12.78 -6.13
N GLN A 175 4.76 -13.76 -5.60
CA GLN A 175 3.88 -13.57 -4.46
C GLN A 175 4.65 -13.19 -3.18
N ALA A 176 5.80 -13.82 -2.93
CA ALA A 176 6.65 -13.49 -1.78
C ALA A 176 7.15 -12.03 -1.83
N ILE A 177 7.49 -11.52 -3.01
CA ILE A 177 7.84 -10.09 -3.19
C ILE A 177 6.67 -9.21 -2.76
N LYS A 178 5.45 -9.54 -3.20
CA LYS A 178 4.24 -8.79 -2.86
C LYS A 178 3.97 -8.81 -1.35
N ILE A 179 3.97 -9.99 -0.73
CA ILE A 179 3.72 -10.17 0.71
C ILE A 179 4.74 -9.40 1.56
N ASN A 180 6.03 -9.44 1.19
CA ASN A 180 7.06 -8.72 1.93
C ASN A 180 6.82 -7.20 1.89
N ALA A 181 6.53 -6.66 0.71
CA ALA A 181 6.26 -5.23 0.57
C ALA A 181 4.94 -4.81 1.25
N GLU A 182 3.89 -5.62 1.17
CA GLU A 182 2.62 -5.39 1.90
C GLU A 182 2.83 -5.28 3.41
N GLY A 183 3.68 -6.15 3.99
CA GLY A 183 4.06 -6.07 5.41
C GLY A 183 4.69 -4.73 5.78
N GLN A 184 5.65 -4.26 4.98
CA GLN A 184 6.32 -2.97 5.20
C GLN A 184 5.37 -1.77 5.01
N PHE A 185 4.42 -1.86 4.07
CA PHE A 185 3.35 -0.85 3.94
C PHE A 185 2.40 -0.84 5.15
N GLY A 186 2.14 -1.99 5.78
CA GLY A 186 1.37 -2.08 7.01
C GLY A 186 2.01 -1.32 8.17
N GLU A 187 3.33 -1.44 8.33
CA GLU A 187 4.10 -0.68 9.32
C GLU A 187 4.07 0.82 8.99
N ALA A 188 4.34 1.19 7.73
CA ALA A 188 4.31 2.58 7.27
C ALA A 188 2.91 3.23 7.43
N ARG A 189 1.84 2.44 7.31
CA ARG A 189 0.47 2.90 7.55
C ARG A 189 0.29 3.36 8.99
N GLY A 190 0.75 2.57 9.95
CA GLY A 190 0.65 2.90 11.37
C GLY A 190 1.36 4.21 11.70
N GLU A 191 2.62 4.34 11.28
CA GLU A 191 3.41 5.57 11.49
C GLU A 191 2.77 6.80 10.84
N PHE A 192 2.21 6.64 9.64
CA PHE A 192 1.61 7.74 8.91
C PHE A 192 0.24 8.16 9.48
N LEU A 193 -0.58 7.23 9.95
CA LEU A 193 -1.83 7.56 10.64
C LEU A 193 -1.58 8.33 11.93
N ASP A 194 -0.52 8.00 12.66
CA ASP A 194 -0.13 8.69 13.90
C ASP A 194 0.42 10.10 13.62
N ASP A 195 1.28 10.26 12.62
CA ASP A 195 1.86 11.54 12.22
C ASP A 195 1.89 11.70 10.68
N PRO A 196 1.01 12.54 10.10
CA PRO A 196 0.96 12.79 8.66
C PRO A 196 2.31 13.25 8.07
N SER A 197 3.15 13.95 8.84
CA SER A 197 4.42 14.46 8.33
C SER A 197 5.46 13.36 8.05
N GLN A 198 5.23 12.14 8.55
CA GLN A 198 6.15 11.01 8.43
C GLN A 198 6.07 10.27 7.10
N LEU A 199 5.09 10.56 6.21
CA LEU A 199 4.87 9.79 4.98
C LEU A 199 6.15 9.52 4.18
N SER A 200 6.98 10.57 3.98
CA SER A 200 8.22 10.45 3.21
C SER A 200 9.31 9.63 3.92
N GLN A 201 9.32 9.64 5.25
CA GLN A 201 10.26 8.87 6.08
C GLN A 201 9.81 7.41 6.16
N ALA A 202 8.53 7.19 6.46
CA ALA A 202 7.90 5.88 6.51
C ALA A 202 8.00 5.11 5.19
N LEU A 203 8.04 5.81 4.04
CA LEU A 203 8.20 5.20 2.71
C LEU A 203 9.65 5.21 2.19
N GLN A 204 10.64 5.51 3.03
CA GLN A 204 12.04 5.55 2.59
C GLN A 204 12.57 4.15 2.22
N TRP A 205 12.12 3.10 2.92
CA TRP A 205 12.48 1.70 2.64
C TRP A 205 12.18 1.32 1.18
N TYR A 206 11.04 1.77 0.66
CA TYR A 206 10.57 1.47 -0.70
C TYR A 206 11.63 1.79 -1.77
N PHE A 207 12.21 2.98 -1.69
CA PHE A 207 13.21 3.42 -2.66
C PHE A 207 14.57 2.78 -2.40
N ASN A 208 14.90 2.47 -1.15
CA ASN A 208 16.12 1.76 -0.80
C ASN A 208 16.09 0.32 -1.35
N ASP A 209 14.96 -0.37 -1.21
CA ASP A 209 14.71 -1.72 -1.76
C ASP A 209 14.87 -1.73 -3.28
N LEU A 210 14.18 -0.83 -3.99
CA LEU A 210 14.30 -0.74 -5.44
C LEU A 210 15.73 -0.41 -5.89
N ASN A 211 16.46 0.41 -5.11
CA ASN A 211 17.86 0.69 -5.39
C ASN A 211 18.77 -0.53 -5.14
N ALA A 212 18.52 -1.30 -4.08
CA ALA A 212 19.22 -2.55 -3.82
C ALA A 212 18.97 -3.58 -4.94
N VAL A 213 17.74 -3.67 -5.45
CA VAL A 213 17.40 -4.51 -6.60
C VAL A 213 18.12 -4.03 -7.87
N LYS A 214 18.14 -2.72 -8.11
CA LYS A 214 18.79 -2.12 -9.29
C LYS A 214 20.29 -2.41 -9.32
N ILE A 215 20.98 -2.17 -8.22
CA ILE A 215 22.46 -2.22 -8.18
C ILE A 215 22.95 -3.63 -7.85
N GLY A 216 22.38 -4.26 -6.81
CA GLY A 216 22.87 -5.52 -6.27
C GLY A 216 22.21 -6.75 -6.89
N MET A 217 20.88 -6.76 -7.05
CA MET A 217 20.17 -7.98 -7.47
C MET A 217 20.17 -8.21 -8.98
N THR A 218 20.10 -7.14 -9.77
CA THR A 218 20.04 -7.20 -11.25
C THR A 218 21.16 -8.04 -11.89
N PRO A 219 22.45 -7.94 -11.50
CA PRO A 219 23.51 -8.77 -12.08
C PRO A 219 23.46 -10.25 -11.65
N LEU A 220 22.74 -10.58 -10.58
CA LEU A 220 22.67 -11.93 -10.00
C LEU A 220 21.52 -12.78 -10.53
N MET A 221 20.64 -12.18 -11.34
CA MET A 221 19.39 -12.77 -11.81
C MET A 221 19.40 -13.00 -13.33
N PRO A 222 18.60 -13.97 -13.84
CA PRO A 222 18.42 -14.15 -15.27
C PRO A 222 17.92 -12.87 -15.97
N LYS A 223 18.63 -12.42 -17.02
CA LYS A 223 18.29 -11.20 -17.76
C LYS A 223 16.86 -11.20 -18.33
N LYS A 224 16.34 -12.38 -18.68
CA LYS A 224 14.98 -12.57 -19.20
C LYS A 224 13.90 -12.13 -18.21
N TRP A 225 14.17 -12.22 -16.91
CA TRP A 225 13.21 -11.81 -15.87
C TRP A 225 13.05 -10.31 -15.77
N ARG A 226 14.02 -9.51 -16.23
CA ARG A 226 14.02 -8.05 -16.08
C ARG A 226 13.67 -7.65 -14.64
N ILE A 227 14.38 -8.24 -13.67
CA ILE A 227 13.97 -8.26 -12.25
C ILE A 227 13.66 -6.86 -11.68
N LEU A 228 14.42 -5.83 -12.07
CA LEU A 228 14.14 -4.44 -11.68
C LEU A 228 12.76 -3.98 -12.16
N LYS A 229 12.36 -4.29 -13.40
CA LYS A 229 11.03 -3.95 -13.92
C LYS A 229 9.94 -4.72 -13.19
N THR A 230 10.15 -6.00 -12.90
CA THR A 230 9.21 -6.82 -12.14
C THR A 230 8.97 -6.25 -10.74
N TYR A 231 10.03 -5.97 -9.99
CA TYR A 231 9.93 -5.32 -8.68
C TYR A 231 9.24 -3.95 -8.82
N GLY A 232 9.67 -3.11 -9.76
CA GLY A 232 9.07 -1.80 -9.96
C GLY A 232 7.57 -1.83 -10.24
N GLN A 233 7.07 -2.80 -11.01
CA GLN A 233 5.64 -2.96 -11.28
C GLN A 233 4.87 -3.38 -10.03
N ILE A 234 5.33 -4.42 -9.33
CA ILE A 234 4.69 -4.91 -8.10
C ILE A 234 4.67 -3.81 -7.03
N TYR A 235 5.82 -3.16 -6.81
CA TYR A 235 5.95 -2.07 -5.84
C TYR A 235 5.10 -0.85 -6.25
N HIS A 236 4.96 -0.57 -7.54
CA HIS A 236 4.13 0.56 -7.98
C HIS A 236 2.64 0.30 -7.73
N GLU A 237 2.15 -0.90 -8.06
CA GLU A 237 0.78 -1.33 -7.75
C GLU A 237 0.49 -1.22 -6.25
N LEU A 238 1.40 -1.72 -5.40
CA LEU A 238 1.25 -1.61 -3.95
C LEU A 238 1.28 -0.18 -3.42
N MET A 239 2.14 0.68 -3.97
CA MET A 239 2.18 2.11 -3.60
C MET A 239 0.86 2.80 -3.98
N HIS A 240 0.33 2.50 -5.16
CA HIS A 240 -0.97 2.98 -5.59
C HIS A 240 -2.06 2.55 -4.61
N ASP A 241 -2.17 1.26 -4.35
CA ASP A 241 -3.20 0.69 -3.46
C ASP A 241 -3.07 1.26 -2.04
N PHE A 242 -1.85 1.46 -1.55
CA PHE A 242 -1.57 2.09 -0.28
C PHE A 242 -2.07 3.54 -0.23
N LEU A 243 -1.70 4.39 -1.19
CA LEU A 243 -2.07 5.81 -1.14
C LEU A 243 -3.56 6.02 -1.40
N VAL A 244 -4.15 5.31 -2.36
CA VAL A 244 -5.61 5.35 -2.61
C VAL A 244 -6.36 4.80 -1.40
N GLY A 245 -5.90 3.67 -0.84
CA GLY A 245 -6.48 3.10 0.37
C GLY A 245 -6.35 3.99 1.60
N MET A 246 -5.33 4.86 1.67
CA MET A 246 -5.22 5.90 2.70
C MET A 246 -6.18 7.06 2.44
N ILE A 247 -6.35 7.48 1.19
CA ILE A 247 -7.29 8.56 0.82
C ILE A 247 -8.73 8.17 1.18
N ASP A 248 -9.11 6.92 0.92
CA ASP A 248 -10.47 6.43 1.12
C ASP A 248 -10.73 5.91 2.55
N ASP A 249 -9.72 5.90 3.42
CA ASP A 249 -9.83 5.46 4.81
C ASP A 249 -10.55 6.51 5.68
N PRO A 250 -11.66 6.17 6.35
CA PRO A 250 -12.32 7.04 7.31
C PRO A 250 -11.44 7.48 8.50
N GLU A 251 -10.39 6.72 8.84
CA GLU A 251 -9.46 7.07 9.92
C GLU A 251 -8.43 8.12 9.48
N SER A 252 -8.25 8.34 8.18
CA SER A 252 -7.32 9.36 7.67
C SER A 252 -7.78 10.77 8.00
N SER A 253 -6.88 11.53 8.62
CA SER A 253 -7.13 12.95 8.88
C SER A 253 -6.95 13.79 7.61
N SER A 254 -7.48 15.02 7.63
CA SER A 254 -7.24 15.99 6.57
C SER A 254 -5.75 16.31 6.36
N GLY A 255 -4.92 16.15 7.41
CA GLY A 255 -3.47 16.25 7.32
C GLY A 255 -2.84 15.10 6.53
N ASN A 256 -3.35 13.87 6.68
CA ASN A 256 -2.91 12.72 5.89
C ASN A 256 -3.22 12.96 4.41
N THR A 257 -4.45 13.33 4.07
CA THR A 257 -4.85 13.62 2.69
C THR A 257 -3.96 14.70 2.07
N LEU A 258 -3.66 15.77 2.81
CA LEU A 258 -2.81 16.85 2.35
C LEU A 258 -1.39 16.38 1.99
N GLU A 259 -0.76 15.57 2.85
CA GLU A 259 0.59 15.05 2.56
C GLU A 259 0.58 14.09 1.37
N ILE A 260 -0.49 13.31 1.17
CA ILE A 260 -0.67 12.46 -0.01
C ILE A 260 -0.80 13.32 -1.28
N ILE A 261 -1.59 14.40 -1.28
CA ILE A 261 -1.78 15.30 -2.44
C ILE A 261 -0.42 15.82 -2.96
N ASN A 262 0.51 16.10 -2.06
CA ASN A 262 1.83 16.66 -2.38
C ASN A 262 2.89 15.59 -2.69
N TYR A 263 2.54 14.30 -2.62
CA TYR A 263 3.47 13.19 -2.77
C TYR A 263 3.79 12.78 -4.24
N PRO A 264 2.85 12.80 -5.20
CA PRO A 264 3.09 12.31 -6.57
C PRO A 264 4.30 12.93 -7.26
N GLU A 265 4.50 14.24 -7.15
CA GLU A 265 5.67 14.92 -7.74
C GLU A 265 6.99 14.33 -7.19
N LYS A 266 7.07 14.16 -5.86
CA LYS A 266 8.24 13.56 -5.20
C LYS A 266 8.42 12.11 -5.61
N TYR A 267 7.34 11.35 -5.66
CA TYR A 267 7.32 9.93 -6.04
C TYR A 267 7.86 9.72 -7.46
N TYR A 268 7.25 10.36 -8.46
CA TYR A 268 7.66 10.19 -9.86
C TYR A 268 9.07 10.70 -10.12
N LYS A 269 9.50 11.78 -9.45
CA LYS A 269 10.88 12.26 -9.51
C LYS A 269 11.88 11.23 -8.97
N ARG A 270 11.57 10.53 -7.88
CA ARG A 270 12.41 9.47 -7.33
C ARG A 270 12.39 8.23 -8.22
N MET A 271 11.23 7.81 -8.73
CA MET A 271 11.11 6.69 -9.66
C MET A 271 11.89 6.92 -10.97
N SER A 272 11.87 8.15 -11.49
CA SER A 272 12.68 8.54 -12.65
C SER A 272 14.19 8.37 -12.41
N LYS A 273 14.69 8.73 -11.22
CA LYS A 273 16.11 8.49 -10.84
C LYS A 273 16.44 7.00 -10.74
N LEU A 274 15.48 6.18 -10.32
CA LEU A 274 15.63 4.72 -10.31
C LEU A 274 15.60 4.11 -11.72
N GLY A 275 15.15 4.86 -12.73
CA GLY A 275 15.17 4.46 -14.14
C GLY A 275 13.81 4.04 -14.69
N PHE A 276 12.73 4.32 -13.97
CA PHE A 276 11.36 4.09 -14.42
C PHE A 276 10.82 5.34 -15.08
N ARG A 277 10.19 5.19 -16.25
CA ARG A 277 9.49 6.30 -16.89
C ARG A 277 8.07 6.39 -16.36
N GLN A 278 7.50 7.60 -16.31
CA GLN A 278 6.14 7.79 -15.80
C GLN A 278 5.08 7.06 -16.64
N ASP A 279 5.30 6.89 -17.95
CA ASP A 279 4.42 6.12 -18.84
C ASP A 279 4.48 4.60 -18.61
N GLU A 280 5.50 4.10 -17.90
CA GLU A 280 5.59 2.70 -17.47
C GLU A 280 4.94 2.46 -16.10
N LEU A 281 4.52 3.53 -15.41
CA LEU A 281 3.95 3.52 -14.06
C LEU A 281 2.45 3.81 -14.16
N THR A 282 1.70 2.77 -14.50
CA THR A 282 0.24 2.79 -14.61
C THR A 282 -0.36 1.79 -13.63
N PRO A 283 -1.44 2.14 -12.89
CA PRO A 283 -2.21 3.40 -12.92
C PRO A 283 -1.46 4.61 -12.33
N HIS A 284 -2.04 5.81 -12.39
CA HIS A 284 -1.44 6.95 -11.68
C HIS A 284 -1.41 6.65 -10.17
N VAL A 285 -0.34 7.03 -9.46
CA VAL A 285 -0.12 6.62 -8.06
C VAL A 285 -1.25 7.01 -7.07
N ILE A 286 -2.12 7.95 -7.47
CA ILE A 286 -3.35 8.35 -6.77
C ILE A 286 -4.52 8.62 -7.73
N ASP A 287 -4.56 7.94 -8.88
CA ASP A 287 -5.67 8.05 -9.85
C ASP A 287 -5.97 9.45 -10.41
N ASN A 288 -4.98 10.33 -10.45
CA ASN A 288 -5.13 11.75 -10.82
C ASN A 288 -6.17 12.50 -9.95
N ARG A 289 -6.43 12.03 -8.72
CA ARG A 289 -7.38 12.65 -7.77
C ARG A 289 -6.88 13.95 -7.13
N GLU A 290 -5.68 14.42 -7.50
CA GLU A 290 -5.07 15.63 -6.95
C GLU A 290 -6.03 16.83 -6.94
N GLY A 291 -6.69 17.12 -8.07
CA GLY A 291 -7.60 18.26 -8.19
C GLY A 291 -8.88 18.11 -7.35
N GLU A 292 -9.39 16.88 -7.22
CA GLU A 292 -10.54 16.55 -6.38
C GLU A 292 -10.21 16.77 -4.91
N LEU A 293 -9.13 16.15 -4.43
CA LEU A 293 -8.70 16.22 -3.04
C LEU A 293 -8.35 17.65 -2.60
N VAL A 294 -7.76 18.44 -3.49
CA VAL A 294 -7.51 19.88 -3.24
C VAL A 294 -8.81 20.64 -3.05
N ARG A 295 -9.81 20.36 -3.89
CA ARG A 295 -11.13 20.99 -3.80
C ARG A 295 -11.83 20.60 -2.50
N GLU A 296 -11.77 19.34 -2.11
CA GLU A 296 -12.36 18.84 -0.87
C GLU A 296 -11.69 19.46 0.36
N PHE A 297 -10.36 19.49 0.40
CA PHE A 297 -9.61 20.12 1.48
C PHE A 297 -9.93 21.61 1.60
N ARG A 298 -9.98 22.33 0.46
CA ARG A 298 -10.42 23.74 0.44
C ARG A 298 -11.84 23.90 0.98
N GLN A 299 -12.77 23.03 0.57
CA GLN A 299 -14.15 23.09 1.03
C GLN A 299 -14.28 22.83 2.53
N LEU A 300 -13.42 21.98 3.08
CA LEU A 300 -13.34 21.72 4.53
C LEU A 300 -12.94 22.99 5.30
N ILE A 301 -11.91 23.70 4.85
CA ILE A 301 -11.50 24.99 5.45
C ILE A 301 -12.64 26.01 5.37
N ILE A 302 -13.27 26.14 4.20
CA ILE A 302 -14.41 27.06 4.00
C ILE A 302 -15.58 26.69 4.92
N LYS A 303 -15.87 25.40 5.11
CA LYS A 303 -16.92 24.95 6.02
C LYS A 303 -16.63 25.36 7.47
N PHE A 304 -15.39 25.18 7.94
CA PHE A 304 -15.00 25.62 9.28
C PHE A 304 -15.08 27.15 9.44
N LEU A 305 -14.65 27.89 8.42
CA LEU A 305 -14.79 29.35 8.37
C LEU A 305 -16.27 29.75 8.50
N ASP A 306 -17.16 29.12 7.72
CA ASP A 306 -18.60 29.41 7.71
C ASP A 306 -19.25 29.13 9.06
N GLU A 307 -19.03 27.93 9.61
CA GLU A 307 -19.58 27.54 10.91
C GLU A 307 -19.16 28.50 12.02
N TRP A 308 -17.95 29.03 11.95
CA TRP A 308 -17.42 29.88 12.99
C TRP A 308 -17.87 31.35 12.83
N LEU A 309 -17.90 31.87 11.60
CA LEU A 309 -18.48 33.19 11.32
C LEU A 309 -19.97 33.24 11.67
N ASP A 310 -20.73 32.20 11.36
CA ASP A 310 -22.15 32.13 11.70
C ASP A 310 -22.38 32.16 13.21
N ARG A 311 -21.53 31.48 14.00
CA ARG A 311 -21.59 31.54 15.47
C ARG A 311 -21.34 32.95 16.00
N ILE A 312 -20.32 33.64 15.49
CA ILE A 312 -20.05 35.03 15.89
C ILE A 312 -21.19 35.95 15.49
N PHE A 313 -21.71 35.82 14.27
CA PHE A 313 -22.81 36.68 13.82
C PHE A 313 -24.09 36.43 14.61
N ALA A 314 -24.39 35.19 14.97
CA ALA A 314 -25.52 34.89 15.82
C ALA A 314 -25.39 35.55 17.20
N GLN A 315 -24.21 35.48 17.81
CA GLN A 315 -23.92 36.11 19.08
C GLN A 315 -23.98 37.64 18.98
N GLU A 316 -23.33 38.22 17.97
CA GLU A 316 -23.32 39.67 17.72
C GLU A 316 -24.73 40.23 17.51
N LYS A 317 -25.58 39.55 16.74
CA LYS A 317 -26.98 39.96 16.54
C LYS A 317 -27.78 39.94 17.84
N LYS A 318 -27.55 38.91 18.66
CA LYS A 318 -28.20 38.79 19.97
C LYS A 318 -27.76 39.94 20.89
N ASP A 319 -26.46 40.18 20.98
CA ASP A 319 -25.89 41.24 21.82
C ASP A 319 -26.38 42.63 21.40
N PHE A 320 -26.45 42.88 20.10
CA PHE A 320 -26.98 44.13 19.54
C PHE A 320 -28.48 44.32 19.85
N ALA A 321 -29.28 43.26 19.73
CA ALA A 321 -30.72 43.32 20.00
C ALA A 321 -31.03 43.49 21.50
N GLU A 322 -30.31 42.79 22.37
CA GLU A 322 -30.55 42.79 23.82
C GLU A 322 -29.90 43.99 24.52
N ARG A 323 -28.90 44.63 23.90
CA ARG A 323 -28.20 45.83 24.41
C ARG A 323 -27.71 45.67 25.87
N VAL A 324 -27.31 44.47 26.25
CA VAL A 324 -26.91 44.14 27.63
C VAL A 324 -25.62 44.90 28.00
N VAL A 325 -25.62 45.53 29.18
CA VAL A 325 -24.50 46.37 29.69
C VAL A 325 -23.50 45.54 30.51
N GLU A 326 -23.96 44.55 31.29
CA GLU A 326 -23.08 43.64 32.03
C GLU A 326 -22.54 42.51 31.13
N GLY A 327 -21.22 42.39 31.01
CA GLY A 327 -20.61 41.36 30.15
C GLY A 327 -20.76 41.62 28.66
N SER A 328 -21.13 42.85 28.28
CA SER A 328 -21.35 43.26 26.88
C SER A 328 -20.18 42.91 25.95
N ASN A 329 -20.54 42.57 24.72
CA ASN A 329 -19.59 42.47 23.60
C ASN A 329 -19.06 43.87 23.20
N LEU A 330 -19.77 44.94 23.55
CA LEU A 330 -19.27 46.31 23.42
C LEU A 330 -18.21 46.60 24.49
N ASP A 331 -17.05 47.06 24.06
CA ASP A 331 -15.87 47.33 24.88
C ASP A 331 -15.24 48.67 24.48
N GLN A 332 -14.31 49.17 25.29
CA GLN A 332 -13.44 50.28 24.93
C GLN A 332 -11.99 49.80 24.81
N ASP A 333 -11.23 50.36 23.87
CA ASP A 333 -9.80 50.11 23.78
C ASP A 333 -8.99 50.96 24.80
N GLU A 334 -7.67 50.82 24.79
CA GLU A 334 -6.75 51.54 25.69
C GLU A 334 -6.82 53.08 25.55
N TYR A 335 -7.43 53.58 24.46
CA TYR A 335 -7.61 54.98 24.15
C TYR A 335 -9.05 55.46 24.34
N GLY A 336 -9.96 54.59 24.78
CA GLY A 336 -11.37 54.89 25.02
C GLY A 336 -12.28 54.79 23.79
N TYR A 337 -11.80 54.26 22.66
CA TYR A 337 -12.65 54.03 21.48
C TYR A 337 -13.49 52.78 21.64
N PHE A 338 -14.78 52.87 21.30
CA PHE A 338 -15.67 51.72 21.31
C PHE A 338 -15.29 50.69 20.23
N ARG A 339 -15.34 49.41 20.59
CA ARG A 339 -15.12 48.26 19.71
C ARG A 339 -15.96 47.06 20.16
N THR A 340 -16.14 46.06 19.30
CA THR A 340 -16.71 44.77 19.71
C THR A 340 -15.62 43.72 19.98
N LYS A 341 -15.76 42.93 21.05
CA LYS A 341 -14.82 41.85 21.38
C LYS A 341 -14.81 40.76 20.30
N ASN A 342 -15.97 40.44 19.77
CA ASN A 342 -16.14 39.44 18.71
C ASN A 342 -15.39 39.82 17.41
N LEU A 343 -15.11 41.12 17.17
CA LEU A 343 -14.30 41.56 16.02
C LEU A 343 -12.84 41.09 16.14
N VAL A 344 -12.27 41.17 17.34
CA VAL A 344 -10.88 40.73 17.59
C VAL A 344 -10.79 39.22 17.42
N ASP A 345 -11.74 38.47 17.99
CA ASP A 345 -11.83 37.04 17.77
C ASP A 345 -11.94 36.74 16.28
N MET A 346 -12.79 37.47 15.55
CA MET A 346 -12.99 37.28 14.10
C MET A 346 -11.69 37.35 13.31
N TRP A 347 -10.91 38.41 13.52
CA TRP A 347 -9.62 38.56 12.85
C TRP A 347 -8.60 37.50 13.24
N ARG A 348 -8.61 37.06 14.51
CA ARG A 348 -7.76 35.95 14.97
C ARG A 348 -8.10 34.66 14.23
N MET A 349 -9.38 34.30 14.13
CA MET A 349 -9.77 33.08 13.42
C MET A 349 -9.52 33.16 11.91
N LEU A 350 -9.78 34.31 11.28
CA LEU A 350 -9.44 34.50 9.87
C LEU A 350 -7.96 34.21 9.63
N ARG A 351 -7.07 34.73 10.51
CA ARG A 351 -5.64 34.41 10.47
C ARG A 351 -5.38 32.92 10.61
N GLU A 352 -5.99 32.25 11.60
CA GLU A 352 -5.82 30.80 11.81
C GLU A 352 -6.22 29.97 10.57
N GLN A 353 -7.30 30.35 9.88
CA GLN A 353 -7.71 29.67 8.64
C GLN A 353 -6.78 29.97 7.46
N VAL A 354 -6.22 31.19 7.37
CA VAL A 354 -5.16 31.50 6.39
C VAL A 354 -3.90 30.68 6.68
N ASP A 355 -3.50 30.54 7.93
CA ASP A 355 -2.34 29.74 8.33
C ASP A 355 -2.57 28.25 8.02
N ALA A 356 -3.77 27.72 8.27
CA ALA A 356 -4.14 26.35 7.89
C ALA A 356 -4.09 26.14 6.36
N ALA A 357 -4.59 27.10 5.59
CA ALA A 357 -4.47 27.07 4.14
C ALA A 357 -3.01 27.18 3.68
N ALA A 358 -2.19 27.99 4.34
CA ALA A 358 -0.77 28.17 4.01
C ALA A 358 0.04 26.89 4.25
N ASN A 359 -0.31 26.13 5.29
CA ASN A 359 0.31 24.83 5.59
C ASN A 359 0.07 23.78 4.49
N SER A 360 -0.92 23.97 3.61
CA SER A 360 -1.10 23.14 2.41
C SER A 360 0.07 23.19 1.44
N LYS A 361 0.90 24.25 1.51
CA LYS A 361 1.97 24.61 0.57
C LYS A 361 1.49 24.78 -0.87
N ARG A 362 0.19 24.99 -1.09
CA ARG A 362 -0.40 25.19 -2.41
C ARG A 362 -1.09 26.56 -2.51
N THR A 363 -0.76 27.28 -3.58
CA THR A 363 -1.28 28.62 -3.82
C THR A 363 -2.78 28.63 -4.13
N ASP A 364 -3.27 27.62 -4.87
CA ASP A 364 -4.68 27.48 -5.25
C ASP A 364 -5.62 27.27 -4.06
N VAL A 365 -5.16 26.59 -3.01
CA VAL A 365 -5.90 26.44 -1.74
C VAL A 365 -5.98 27.80 -1.02
N ILE A 366 -4.86 28.49 -0.86
CA ILE A 366 -4.80 29.78 -0.14
C ILE A 366 -5.67 30.82 -0.85
N GLU A 367 -5.53 30.96 -2.17
CA GLU A 367 -6.31 31.90 -2.97
C GLU A 367 -7.81 31.65 -2.81
N GLY A 368 -8.25 30.39 -2.93
CA GLY A 368 -9.65 30.04 -2.79
C GLY A 368 -10.20 30.25 -1.36
N VAL A 369 -9.38 30.09 -0.32
CA VAL A 369 -9.78 30.41 1.07
C VAL A 369 -9.90 31.93 1.26
N ILE A 370 -8.96 32.72 0.73
CA ILE A 370 -9.01 34.19 0.80
C ILE A 370 -10.23 34.75 0.05
N ASP A 371 -10.54 34.22 -1.13
CA ASP A 371 -11.74 34.60 -1.88
C ASP A 371 -13.03 34.31 -1.10
N ALA A 372 -13.09 33.14 -0.45
CA ALA A 372 -14.20 32.80 0.43
C ALA A 372 -14.30 33.77 1.61
N MET A 373 -13.18 34.13 2.25
CA MET A 373 -13.15 35.13 3.32
C MET A 373 -13.69 36.48 2.87
N PHE A 374 -13.26 36.99 1.72
CA PHE A 374 -13.79 38.25 1.18
C PHE A 374 -15.28 38.20 0.93
N LEU A 375 -15.78 37.09 0.37
CA LEU A 375 -17.21 36.90 0.16
C LEU A 375 -17.98 36.93 1.48
N ARG A 376 -17.50 36.23 2.53
CA ARG A 376 -18.15 36.20 3.84
C ARG A 376 -18.11 37.55 4.56
N LEU A 377 -16.98 38.26 4.50
CA LEU A 377 -16.85 39.60 5.06
C LEU A 377 -17.80 40.59 4.37
N ARG A 378 -17.99 40.47 3.05
CA ARG A 378 -18.97 41.28 2.32
C ARG A 378 -20.41 40.98 2.75
N VAL A 379 -20.77 39.70 2.88
CA VAL A 379 -22.10 39.29 3.36
C VAL A 379 -22.34 39.81 4.79
N ARG A 380 -21.32 39.74 5.64
CA ARG A 380 -21.34 40.32 6.99
C ARG A 380 -21.62 41.82 6.94
N GLN A 381 -20.84 42.57 6.16
CA GLN A 381 -20.99 44.02 6.02
C GLN A 381 -22.42 44.40 5.60
N GLN A 382 -22.95 43.73 4.57
CA GLN A 382 -24.32 43.95 4.09
C GLN A 382 -25.37 43.63 5.15
N THR A 383 -25.16 42.56 5.92
CA THR A 383 -26.08 42.17 7.00
C THR A 383 -26.09 43.19 8.12
N TRP A 384 -24.91 43.65 8.56
CA TRP A 384 -24.80 44.69 9.58
C TRP A 384 -25.37 46.02 9.11
N GLN A 385 -25.07 46.44 7.89
CA GLN A 385 -25.65 47.64 7.30
C GLN A 385 -27.17 47.60 7.38
N LYS A 386 -27.78 46.49 6.96
CA LYS A 386 -29.24 46.31 7.03
C LYS A 386 -29.77 46.35 8.47
N LEU A 387 -29.10 45.69 9.42
CA LEU A 387 -29.51 45.72 10.83
C LEU A 387 -29.48 47.14 11.42
N LEU A 388 -28.43 47.90 11.10
CA LEU A 388 -28.30 49.28 11.56
C LEU A 388 -29.33 50.20 10.90
N GLU A 389 -29.59 50.04 9.60
CA GLU A 389 -30.64 50.77 8.88
C GLU A 389 -32.05 50.46 9.44
N ASP A 390 -32.36 49.17 9.64
CA ASP A 390 -33.64 48.72 10.22
C ASP A 390 -33.82 49.27 11.66
N GLU A 391 -32.75 49.37 12.44
CA GLU A 391 -32.78 49.92 13.79
C GLU A 391 -32.92 51.45 13.79
N ALA A 392 -32.18 52.16 12.95
CA ALA A 392 -32.27 53.61 12.79
C ALA A 392 -33.68 54.06 12.36
N LEU A 393 -34.31 53.32 11.44
CA LEU A 393 -35.67 53.60 10.97
C LEU A 393 -36.71 53.59 12.10
N LYS A 394 -36.51 52.82 13.18
CA LYS A 394 -37.42 52.83 14.34
C LYS A 394 -37.44 54.20 15.02
N TYR A 395 -36.26 54.79 15.20
CA TYR A 395 -36.08 56.11 15.82
C TYR A 395 -36.49 57.25 14.88
N GLU A 396 -36.23 57.14 13.57
CA GLU A 396 -36.61 58.15 12.57
C GLU A 396 -38.11 58.21 12.30
N SER A 397 -38.82 57.08 12.40
CA SER A 397 -40.26 57.00 12.12
C SER A 397 -41.15 57.63 13.20
N GLY A 398 -40.58 58.08 14.32
CA GLY A 398 -41.28 58.76 15.42
C GLY A 398 -42.33 57.90 16.14
N LYS A 399 -42.30 56.57 15.95
CA LYS A 399 -43.27 55.63 16.51
C LYS A 399 -42.88 55.07 17.88
N ASP A 400 -41.65 55.31 18.34
CA ASP A 400 -41.16 54.83 19.63
C ASP A 400 -41.11 56.00 20.65
N PRO A 401 -41.92 55.98 21.74
CA PRO A 401 -42.00 57.10 22.68
C PRO A 401 -40.83 57.16 23.69
N GLU A 402 -40.00 56.13 23.79
CA GLU A 402 -38.94 56.02 24.79
C GLU A 402 -37.56 56.22 24.17
N LEU A 403 -36.91 57.32 24.54
CA LEU A 403 -35.47 57.58 24.28
C LEU A 403 -34.55 56.62 25.08
N GLU A 404 -35.10 55.65 25.82
CA GLU A 404 -34.33 54.64 26.54
C GLU A 404 -33.57 53.75 25.55
N GLY A 405 -32.24 53.67 25.74
CA GLY A 405 -31.35 52.90 24.87
C GLY A 405 -30.80 53.62 23.64
N PHE A 406 -31.14 54.90 23.41
CA PHE A 406 -30.56 55.67 22.29
C PHE A 406 -29.04 55.88 22.44
N GLN A 407 -28.56 56.13 23.67
CA GLN A 407 -27.12 56.20 23.94
C GLN A 407 -26.43 54.85 23.66
N ALA A 408 -27.03 53.75 24.09
CA ALA A 408 -26.50 52.41 23.81
C ALA A 408 -26.45 52.13 22.31
N LEU A 409 -27.44 52.58 21.52
CA LEU A 409 -27.41 52.50 20.07
C LEU A 409 -26.25 53.32 19.47
N GLN A 410 -26.01 54.54 19.95
CA GLN A 410 -24.87 55.36 19.50
C GLN A 410 -23.53 54.68 19.81
N ASP A 411 -23.38 54.13 21.01
CA ASP A 411 -22.15 53.46 21.42
C ASP A 411 -21.92 52.19 20.58
N TRP A 412 -22.98 51.43 20.27
CA TRP A 412 -22.94 50.29 19.35
C TRP A 412 -22.66 50.69 17.89
N LEU A 413 -23.21 51.82 17.42
CA LEU A 413 -22.93 52.35 16.08
C LEU A 413 -21.45 52.71 15.94
N VAL A 414 -20.87 53.38 16.94
CA VAL A 414 -19.43 53.71 16.97
C VAL A 414 -18.59 52.44 17.06
N GLY A 415 -18.96 51.49 17.93
CA GLY A 415 -18.25 50.22 18.08
C GLY A 415 -18.26 49.34 16.83
N THR A 416 -19.36 49.36 16.06
CA THR A 416 -19.48 48.62 14.80
C THR A 416 -18.77 49.34 13.65
N ALA A 417 -18.79 50.67 13.64
CA ALA A 417 -18.07 51.50 12.68
C ALA A 417 -16.55 51.39 12.83
N ALA A 418 -16.01 51.23 14.04
CA ALA A 418 -14.58 50.97 14.25
C ALA A 418 -14.10 49.64 13.62
N GLY A 419 -15.03 48.73 13.29
CA GLY A 419 -14.75 47.45 12.62
C GLY A 419 -15.03 47.40 11.12
N LEU A 420 -15.45 48.52 10.50
CA LEU A 420 -15.72 48.62 9.07
C LEU A 420 -14.56 49.37 8.37
N PRO A 421 -14.01 48.86 7.26
CA PRO A 421 -12.87 49.51 6.58
C PRO A 421 -13.17 50.93 6.07
N ASP A 422 -14.42 51.25 5.74
CA ASP A 422 -14.81 52.46 5.00
C ASP A 422 -15.21 53.67 5.86
N THR A 423 -15.15 53.57 7.19
CA THR A 423 -15.60 54.65 8.11
C THR A 423 -14.51 55.64 8.51
N LEU A 424 -13.24 55.38 8.16
CA LEU A 424 -12.12 56.29 8.44
C LEU A 424 -12.00 57.46 7.46
N GLU A 425 -12.74 57.48 6.34
CA GLU A 425 -12.74 58.60 5.38
C GLU A 425 -13.88 59.61 5.57
N ARG A 426 -14.78 59.40 6.54
CA ARG A 426 -15.93 60.29 6.78
C ARG A 426 -16.14 60.74 8.23
N VAL A 427 -15.05 60.78 9.01
CA VAL A 427 -14.91 61.63 10.20
C VAL A 427 -13.82 62.63 9.90
#